data_AF-A0A8F1IF39-F1
#
_entry.id   AF-A0A8F1IF39-F1
#
_cell.length_a   1.000
_cell.length_b   1.000
_cell.length_c   1.000
_cell.angle_alpha   90.00
_cell.angle_beta   90.00
_cell.angle_gamma   90.00
#
_symmetry.space_group_name_H-M   'P 1'
#
loop_
_entity.id
_entity.type
_entity.pdbx_description
1 polymer ?
#
loop_
_entity_poly.entity_id
_entity_poly.type
_entity_poly.pdbx_seq_one_letter_code
_entity_poly.pdbx_strand_id
1 'polypeptide(L)'
;MADEDINPVVLLADPKVNHRVWAACLKWSPVVKKQRVPSHQKHKPHVKSRRLTSLKVTVGSRSSRGKISRITGTGILARPERNHYFSLALAFCSWVRNGYGVFRYSDKELLFLASINGQPAVMADLSGNDADVAQKVSLFLTMNEEPPEKWQVVSGTS
;
A
#
# COMPACT_ATOMS: atom_id res chain seq x y z
N MET A 1 6.88 0.18 26.30
CA MET A 1 6.58 1.10 25.19
C MET A 1 6.27 0.24 23.99
N ALA A 2 5.02 0.25 23.54
CA ALA A 2 4.53 -0.68 22.52
C ALA A 2 5.18 -0.35 21.16
N ASP A 3 5.56 -1.39 20.43
CA ASP A 3 6.16 -1.40 19.10
C ASP A 3 5.11 -1.03 18.02
N GLU A 4 4.21 -0.08 18.34
CA GLU A 4 2.98 0.27 17.60
C GLU A 4 3.23 0.97 16.25
N ASP A 5 4.49 1.29 15.94
CA ASP A 5 4.86 1.96 14.69
C ASP A 5 5.46 1.01 13.64
N ILE A 6 5.53 -0.30 13.90
CA ILE A 6 5.88 -1.24 12.85
C ILE A 6 4.66 -1.36 11.93
N ASN A 7 4.82 -0.96 10.67
CA ASN A 7 3.88 -1.29 9.59
C ASN A 7 4.31 -2.62 8.96
N PRO A 8 3.90 -3.79 9.50
CA PRO A 8 4.30 -5.07 8.95
C PRO A 8 3.70 -5.22 7.55
N VAL A 9 4.55 -5.53 6.58
CA VAL A 9 4.07 -5.88 5.24
C VAL A 9 3.62 -7.33 5.21
N VAL A 10 2.55 -7.59 4.46
CA VAL A 10 2.15 -8.96 4.11
C VAL A 10 2.95 -9.36 2.88
N LEU A 11 3.62 -10.51 2.96
CA LEU A 11 4.43 -11.06 1.87
C LEU A 11 3.74 -12.29 1.29
N LEU A 12 3.42 -12.22 0.01
CA LEU A 12 2.82 -13.31 -0.74
C LEU A 12 3.82 -13.77 -1.80
N ALA A 13 4.24 -15.04 -1.74
CA ALA A 13 5.11 -15.60 -2.76
C ALA A 13 4.40 -15.63 -4.11
N ASP A 14 5.10 -15.29 -5.20
CA ASP A 14 4.55 -15.49 -6.54
C ASP A 14 4.60 -16.99 -6.89
N PRO A 15 3.46 -17.65 -7.14
CA PRO A 15 3.44 -19.09 -7.42
C PRO A 15 4.09 -19.45 -8.76
N LYS A 16 4.32 -18.48 -9.65
CA LYS A 16 4.85 -18.70 -11.00
C LYS A 16 6.31 -18.31 -11.14
N VAL A 17 6.85 -17.49 -10.23
CA VAL A 17 8.19 -16.91 -10.36
C VAL A 17 8.97 -17.04 -9.06
N ASN A 18 10.01 -17.88 -9.09
CA ASN A 18 10.91 -18.04 -7.94
C ASN A 18 11.54 -16.71 -7.52
N HIS A 19 11.72 -16.54 -6.21
CA HIS A 19 12.29 -15.34 -5.58
C HIS A 19 11.53 -14.03 -5.86
N ARG A 20 10.34 -14.08 -6.48
CA ARG A 20 9.44 -12.92 -6.57
C ARG A 20 8.46 -12.98 -5.41
N VAL A 21 8.36 -11.87 -4.70
CA VAL A 21 7.44 -11.70 -3.58
C VAL A 21 6.60 -10.46 -3.79
N TRP A 22 5.29 -10.61 -3.67
CA TRP A 22 4.32 -9.52 -3.64
C TRP A 22 4.21 -8.98 -2.22
N ALA A 23 4.57 -7.71 -2.06
CA ALA A 23 4.41 -6.95 -0.83
C ALA A 23 3.07 -6.22 -0.86
N ALA A 24 2.23 -6.51 0.13
CA ALA A 24 0.98 -5.82 0.42
C ALA A 24 1.06 -5.16 1.80
N CYS A 25 0.01 -4.43 2.18
CA CYS A 25 -0.03 -3.65 3.42
C CYS A 25 1.00 -2.50 3.46
N LEU A 26 1.31 -1.90 2.30
CA LEU A 26 2.12 -0.69 2.29
C LEU A 26 1.28 0.49 2.75
N LYS A 27 1.83 1.30 3.66
CA LYS A 27 1.20 2.56 4.07
C LYS A 27 1.39 3.59 2.97
N TRP A 28 0.30 3.93 2.28
CA TRP A 28 0.30 4.90 1.20
C TRP A 28 0.07 6.32 1.71
N SER A 29 0.85 7.28 1.20
CA SER A 29 0.72 8.68 1.57
C SER A 29 1.04 9.62 0.39
N PRO A 30 0.28 10.72 0.21
CA PRO A 30 0.61 11.72 -0.81
C PRO A 30 1.99 12.33 -0.55
N VAL A 31 2.76 12.51 -1.60
CA VAL A 31 4.04 13.22 -1.51
C VAL A 31 3.75 14.72 -1.50
N VAL A 32 3.74 15.32 -0.32
CA VAL A 32 3.70 16.78 -0.17
C VAL A 32 5.12 17.31 -0.33
N LYS A 33 5.33 18.31 -1.22
CA LYS A 33 6.59 19.05 -1.27
C LYS A 33 6.77 19.78 0.06
N LYS A 34 7.50 19.21 1.01
CA LYS A 34 7.90 19.94 2.21
C LYS A 34 8.92 21.02 1.83
N GLN A 35 8.71 22.23 2.32
CA GLN A 35 9.74 23.27 2.37
C GLN A 35 10.96 22.66 3.09
N ARG A 36 12.14 22.70 2.46
CA ARG A 36 13.38 22.22 3.08
C ARG A 36 13.67 23.10 4.29
N VAL A 37 13.36 22.61 5.49
CA VAL A 37 13.88 23.18 6.73
C VAL A 37 15.30 22.60 6.91
N PRO A 38 16.33 23.42 7.20
CA PRO A 38 17.66 22.92 7.47
C PRO A 38 17.63 21.90 8.60
N SER A 39 18.03 20.66 8.31
CA SER A 39 18.11 19.61 9.32
C SER A 39 19.37 19.82 10.17
N HIS A 40 19.22 20.46 11.33
CA HIS A 40 20.19 20.33 12.42
C HIS A 40 19.87 19.06 13.23
N GLN A 41 19.92 17.89 12.60
CA GLN A 41 19.80 16.64 13.34
C GLN A 41 21.17 16.20 13.84
N LYS A 42 21.40 16.44 15.15
CA LYS A 42 22.45 15.79 15.93
C LYS A 42 22.34 14.28 15.75
N HIS A 43 23.45 13.63 15.37
CA HIS A 43 23.58 12.18 15.36
C HIS A 43 23.24 11.63 16.75
N LYS A 44 22.10 10.94 16.87
CA LYS A 44 21.80 10.15 18.07
C LYS A 44 22.59 8.83 17.99
N PRO A 45 23.09 8.32 19.14
CA PRO A 45 23.91 7.12 19.16
C PRO A 45 23.12 5.90 18.67
N HIS A 46 23.79 5.07 17.88
CA HIS A 46 23.24 3.89 17.23
C HIS A 46 23.02 2.79 18.28
N VAL A 47 21.82 2.73 18.87
CA VAL A 47 21.36 1.50 19.51
C VAL A 47 21.30 0.43 18.42
N LYS A 48 21.78 -0.79 18.69
CA LYS A 48 21.71 -1.93 17.76
C LYS A 48 20.24 -2.31 17.57
N SER A 49 19.54 -1.56 16.73
CA SER A 49 18.17 -1.83 16.33
C SER A 49 18.16 -3.16 15.58
N ARG A 50 17.15 -4.00 15.88
CA ARG A 50 16.79 -5.19 15.10
C ARG A 50 16.90 -4.82 13.61
N ARG A 51 17.53 -5.64 12.77
CA ARG A 51 17.76 -5.33 11.33
C ARG A 51 16.43 -5.27 10.55
N LEU A 52 15.67 -4.21 10.76
CA LEU A 52 14.46 -3.89 10.02
C LEU A 52 14.86 -3.31 8.68
N THR A 53 14.27 -3.82 7.60
CA THR A 53 14.47 -3.27 6.25
C THR A 53 13.20 -2.53 5.84
N SER A 54 13.35 -1.27 5.41
CA SER A 54 12.22 -0.49 4.92
C SER A 54 12.01 -0.74 3.42
N LEU A 55 10.80 -1.14 3.04
CA LEU A 55 10.33 -1.08 1.67
C LEU A 55 9.76 0.30 1.40
N LYS A 56 10.14 0.89 0.27
CA LYS A 56 9.62 2.17 -0.19
C LYS A 56 9.44 2.15 -1.70
N VAL A 57 8.27 2.55 -2.16
CA VAL A 57 7.98 2.77 -3.58
C VAL A 57 7.22 4.07 -3.75
N THR A 58 7.60 4.86 -4.76
CA THR A 58 6.92 6.11 -5.09
C THR A 58 6.42 6.03 -6.53
N VAL A 59 5.13 6.26 -6.73
CA VAL A 59 4.51 6.33 -8.06
C VAL A 59 3.99 7.74 -8.31
N GLY A 60 4.06 8.19 -9.57
CA GLY A 60 3.54 9.47 -10.00
C GLY A 60 2.50 9.31 -11.09
N SER A 61 1.51 10.20 -11.13
CA SER A 61 0.54 10.32 -12.20
C SER A 61 0.50 11.78 -12.65
N ARG A 62 0.32 12.00 -13.95
CA ARG A 62 0.28 13.33 -14.54
C ARG A 62 -1.15 13.62 -14.97
N SER A 63 -1.71 14.70 -14.44
CA SER A 63 -3.02 15.16 -14.89
C SER A 63 -2.94 15.78 -16.29
N SER A 64 -4.09 15.90 -16.97
CA SER A 64 -4.21 16.61 -18.26
C SER A 64 -3.72 18.06 -18.20
N ARG A 65 -3.80 18.70 -17.02
CA ARG A 65 -3.26 20.05 -16.75
C ARG A 65 -1.76 20.07 -16.41
N GLY A 66 -1.06 18.96 -16.60
CA GLY A 66 0.38 18.83 -16.35
C GLY A 66 0.79 18.74 -14.88
N LYS A 67 -0.16 18.77 -13.92
CA LYS A 67 0.13 18.63 -12.49
C LYS A 67 0.48 17.17 -12.19
N ILE A 68 1.64 16.95 -11.57
CA ILE A 68 2.08 15.61 -11.17
C ILE A 68 1.60 15.36 -9.73
N SER A 69 0.72 14.39 -9.54
CA SER A 69 0.47 13.79 -8.23
C SER A 69 1.49 12.69 -7.99
N ARG A 70 1.99 12.57 -6.75
CA ARG A 70 2.84 11.45 -6.34
C ARG A 70 2.31 10.87 -5.05
N ILE A 71 2.36 9.55 -4.93
CA ILE A 71 2.03 8.83 -3.71
C ILE A 71 3.17 7.85 -3.42
N THR A 72 3.48 7.68 -2.13
CA THR A 72 4.53 6.77 -1.68
C THR A 72 3.94 5.71 -0.77
N GLY A 73 4.22 4.44 -1.07
CA GLY A 73 3.94 3.30 -0.23
C GLY A 73 5.19 2.94 0.60
N THR A 74 5.02 2.75 1.90
CA THR A 74 6.11 2.36 2.81
C THR A 74 5.73 1.16 3.66
N GLY A 75 6.67 0.27 3.91
CA GLY A 75 6.47 -0.89 4.77
C GLY A 75 7.76 -1.33 5.45
N ILE A 76 7.64 -2.16 6.48
CA ILE A 76 8.78 -2.66 7.25
C ILE A 76 8.84 -4.19 7.15
N LEU A 77 9.99 -4.68 6.72
CA LEU A 77 10.37 -6.10 6.73
C LEU A 77 11.14 -6.40 8.02
N ALA A 78 10.57 -7.26 8.85
CA ALA A 78 11.24 -7.73 10.07
C ALA A 78 12.40 -8.69 9.78
N ARG A 79 12.31 -9.46 8.68
CA ARG A 79 13.31 -10.43 8.24
C ARG A 79 13.44 -10.38 6.72
N PRO A 80 14.27 -9.47 6.18
CA PRO A 80 14.50 -9.41 4.74
C PRO A 80 15.19 -10.71 4.28
N GLU A 81 14.62 -11.34 3.27
CA GLU A 81 15.25 -12.45 2.53
C GLU A 81 15.83 -11.93 1.22
N ARG A 82 16.65 -12.73 0.54
CA ARG A 82 17.17 -12.40 -0.80
C ARG A 82 16.09 -12.64 -1.86
N ASN A 83 15.01 -11.86 -1.80
CA ASN A 83 13.91 -11.88 -2.75
C ASN A 83 13.78 -10.53 -3.48
N HIS A 84 13.15 -10.56 -4.65
CA HIS A 84 12.71 -9.38 -5.36
C HIS A 84 11.29 -9.03 -4.93
N TYR A 85 11.13 -7.89 -4.27
CA TYR A 85 9.86 -7.43 -3.73
C TYR A 85 9.15 -6.49 -4.70
N PHE A 86 7.87 -6.76 -4.97
CA PHE A 86 7.02 -5.96 -5.85
C PHE A 86 5.76 -5.53 -5.10
N SER A 87 5.28 -4.31 -5.32
CA SER A 87 4.04 -3.85 -4.67
C SER A 87 2.82 -4.48 -5.34
N LEU A 88 2.02 -5.18 -4.55
CA LEU A 88 0.77 -5.78 -5.03
C LEU A 88 -0.28 -4.72 -5.38
N ALA A 89 -0.37 -3.65 -4.60
CA ALA A 89 -1.25 -2.52 -4.92
C ALA A 89 -0.91 -1.86 -6.26
N LEU A 90 0.38 -1.72 -6.60
CA LEU A 90 0.76 -1.19 -7.92
C LEU A 90 0.45 -2.16 -9.06
N ALA A 91 0.59 -3.47 -8.84
CA ALA A 91 0.16 -4.46 -9.82
C ALA A 91 -1.36 -4.38 -10.06
N PHE A 92 -2.15 -4.25 -9.00
CA PHE A 92 -3.59 -4.02 -9.12
C PHE A 92 -3.92 -2.73 -9.91
N CYS A 93 -3.20 -1.64 -9.64
CA CYS A 93 -3.40 -0.37 -10.34
C CYS A 93 -2.99 -0.41 -11.82
N SER A 94 -2.20 -1.40 -12.24
CA SER A 94 -1.77 -1.53 -13.64
C SER A 94 -2.91 -1.89 -14.59
N TRP A 95 -4.00 -2.49 -14.08
CA TRP A 95 -5.17 -2.87 -14.87
C TRP A 95 -6.49 -2.25 -14.37
N VAL A 96 -6.51 -1.65 -13.17
CA VAL A 96 -7.70 -0.99 -12.59
C VAL A 96 -7.39 0.47 -12.35
N ARG A 97 -8.12 1.34 -13.05
CA ARG A 97 -7.96 2.79 -12.93
C ARG A 97 -8.76 3.37 -11.77
N ASN A 98 -10.04 3.03 -11.67
CA ASN A 98 -10.95 3.48 -10.62
C ASN A 98 -11.77 2.28 -10.15
N GLY A 99 -11.40 1.71 -9.02
CA GLY A 99 -12.02 0.46 -8.59
C GLY A 99 -11.36 -0.16 -7.39
N TYR A 100 -11.91 -1.29 -6.96
CA TYR A 100 -11.42 -2.01 -5.79
C TYR A 100 -11.65 -3.52 -5.91
N GLY A 101 -10.97 -4.27 -5.05
CA GLY A 101 -11.14 -5.70 -4.92
C GLY A 101 -10.78 -6.19 -3.53
N VAL A 102 -11.49 -7.24 -3.10
CA VAL A 102 -11.23 -7.98 -1.86
C VAL A 102 -10.78 -9.39 -2.21
N PHE A 103 -9.62 -9.80 -1.68
CA PHE A 103 -8.96 -11.06 -2.05
C PHE A 103 -8.59 -11.86 -0.82
N ARG A 104 -9.08 -13.10 -0.72
CA ARG A 104 -8.69 -14.02 0.34
C ARG A 104 -7.30 -14.59 0.06
N TYR A 105 -6.38 -14.46 1.01
CA TYR A 105 -5.02 -14.99 0.89
C TYR A 105 -4.66 -15.98 1.99
N SER A 106 -5.50 -16.10 3.02
CA SER A 106 -5.47 -17.18 4.02
C SER A 106 -6.91 -17.54 4.43
N ASP A 107 -7.08 -18.56 5.26
CA ASP A 107 -8.41 -19.00 5.72
C ASP A 107 -9.18 -17.93 6.51
N LYS A 108 -8.48 -16.93 7.06
CA LYS A 108 -9.06 -15.92 7.96
C LYS A 108 -8.81 -14.48 7.52
N GLU A 109 -7.94 -14.28 6.54
CA GLU A 109 -7.48 -12.95 6.17
C GLU A 109 -7.75 -12.64 4.71
N LEU A 110 -8.26 -11.43 4.53
CA LEU A 110 -8.57 -10.81 3.28
C LEU A 110 -7.63 -9.63 3.07
N LEU A 111 -7.33 -9.36 1.81
CA LEU A 111 -6.63 -8.17 1.36
C LEU A 111 -7.61 -7.25 0.64
N PHE A 112 -7.64 -5.99 1.04
CA PHE A 112 -8.37 -4.93 0.36
C PHE A 112 -7.42 -4.08 -0.49
N LEU A 113 -7.66 -4.04 -1.80
CA LEU A 113 -6.93 -3.21 -2.75
C LEU A 113 -7.91 -2.25 -3.43
N ALA A 114 -7.50 -0.99 -3.59
CA ALA A 114 -8.27 -0.01 -4.33
C ALA A 114 -7.35 0.95 -5.09
N SER A 115 -7.87 1.42 -6.22
CA SER A 115 -7.22 2.32 -7.15
C SER A 115 -8.10 3.54 -7.40
N ILE A 116 -7.47 4.72 -7.34
CA ILE A 116 -8.07 5.99 -7.73
C ILE A 116 -7.13 6.61 -8.77
N ASN A 117 -7.65 6.85 -9.96
CA ASN A 117 -6.91 7.38 -11.10
C ASN A 117 -5.63 6.60 -11.43
N GLY A 118 -5.66 5.28 -11.28
CA GLY A 118 -4.53 4.38 -11.54
C GLY A 118 -3.44 4.45 -10.46
N GLN A 119 -3.75 4.97 -9.28
CA GLN A 119 -2.85 5.01 -8.12
C GLN A 119 -3.49 4.32 -6.92
N PRO A 120 -2.71 3.67 -6.05
CA PRO A 120 -3.23 3.07 -4.83
C PRO A 120 -3.99 4.09 -3.99
N ALA A 121 -5.19 3.74 -3.53
CA ALA A 121 -5.93 4.58 -2.60
C ALA A 121 -5.24 4.57 -1.23
N VAL A 122 -5.14 5.74 -0.59
CA VAL A 122 -4.44 5.92 0.71
C VAL A 122 -4.99 5.00 1.82
N MET A 123 -6.27 4.69 1.77
CA MET A 123 -6.97 3.87 2.77
C MET A 123 -7.12 2.40 2.36
N ALA A 124 -6.49 1.98 1.27
CA ALA A 124 -6.47 0.59 0.80
C ALA A 124 -5.05 0.01 0.91
N ASP A 125 -4.84 -1.16 0.34
CA ASP A 125 -3.64 -1.97 0.55
C ASP A 125 -3.49 -2.30 2.03
N LEU A 126 -4.47 -3.04 2.55
CA LEU A 126 -4.54 -3.47 3.95
C LEU A 126 -5.08 -4.90 4.03
N SER A 127 -4.78 -5.55 5.14
CA SER A 127 -5.29 -6.85 5.50
C SER A 127 -6.21 -6.78 6.71
N GLY A 128 -7.17 -7.69 6.79
CA GLY A 128 -8.04 -7.89 7.95
C GLY A 128 -8.95 -9.10 7.76
N ASN A 129 -9.77 -9.39 8.76
CA ASN A 129 -10.88 -10.34 8.59
C ASN A 129 -12.03 -9.72 7.76
N ASP A 130 -13.10 -10.48 7.51
CA ASP A 130 -14.26 -10.03 6.74
C ASP A 130 -14.90 -8.74 7.30
N ALA A 131 -15.04 -8.62 8.61
CA ALA A 131 -15.62 -7.43 9.24
C ALA A 131 -14.72 -6.19 9.10
N ASP A 132 -13.41 -6.36 9.32
CA ASP A 132 -12.42 -5.28 9.18
C ASP A 132 -12.39 -4.78 7.72
N VAL A 133 -12.32 -5.69 6.76
CA VAL A 133 -12.28 -5.34 5.34
C VAL A 133 -13.58 -4.71 4.88
N ALA A 134 -14.75 -5.22 5.31
CA ALA A 134 -16.04 -4.62 4.97
C ALA A 134 -16.14 -3.16 5.48
N GLN A 135 -15.68 -2.87 6.70
CA GLN A 135 -15.63 -1.50 7.22
C GLN A 135 -14.71 -0.61 6.39
N LYS A 136 -13.55 -1.12 5.95
CA LYS A 136 -12.60 -0.35 5.13
C LYS A 136 -13.13 -0.09 3.72
N VAL A 137 -13.81 -1.06 3.12
CA VAL A 137 -14.51 -0.88 1.82
C VAL A 137 -15.59 0.19 1.97
N SER A 138 -16.42 0.12 3.01
CA SER A 138 -17.47 1.11 3.27
C SER A 138 -16.89 2.53 3.46
N LEU A 139 -15.80 2.64 4.24
CA LEU A 139 -15.09 3.91 4.42
C LEU A 139 -14.53 4.44 3.09
N PHE A 140 -13.95 3.56 2.26
CA PHE A 140 -13.46 3.93 0.94
C PHE A 140 -14.57 4.48 0.04
N LEU A 141 -15.71 3.81 -0.03
CA LEU A 141 -16.84 4.26 -0.83
C LEU A 141 -17.45 5.58 -0.30
N THR A 142 -17.45 5.77 1.02
CA THR A 142 -17.98 6.99 1.64
C THR A 142 -17.08 8.21 1.41
N MET A 143 -15.76 8.00 1.47
CA MET A 143 -14.79 9.11 1.42
C MET A 143 -14.39 9.53 0.00
N ASN A 144 -14.77 8.75 -1.02
CA ASN A 144 -14.39 9.02 -2.41
C ASN A 144 -15.64 9.13 -3.27
N GLU A 145 -15.73 10.21 -4.04
CA GLU A 145 -16.81 10.40 -5.00
C GLU A 145 -16.79 9.28 -6.05
N GLU A 146 -17.97 8.74 -6.35
CA GLU A 146 -18.10 7.69 -7.36
C GLU A 146 -17.70 8.25 -8.74
N PRO A 147 -16.80 7.56 -9.48
CA PRO A 147 -16.42 8.00 -10.82
C PRO A 147 -17.59 7.88 -11.80
N PRO A 148 -17.63 8.68 -12.89
CA PRO A 148 -18.69 8.61 -13.89
C PRO A 148 -18.87 7.21 -14.51
N GLU A 149 -17.76 6.50 -14.72
CA GLU A 149 -17.72 5.12 -15.23
C GLU A 149 -18.10 4.05 -14.19
N LYS A 150 -18.50 4.47 -12.97
CA LYS A 150 -18.74 3.62 -11.79
C LYS A 150 -17.48 2.92 -11.30
N TRP A 151 -17.53 2.44 -10.05
CA TRP A 151 -16.43 1.67 -9.50
C TRP A 151 -16.28 0.34 -10.22
N GLN A 152 -15.08 0.04 -10.71
CA GLN A 152 -14.75 -1.31 -11.17
C GLN A 152 -14.57 -2.23 -9.95
N VAL A 153 -15.53 -3.12 -9.71
CA VAL A 153 -15.46 -4.13 -8.64
C VAL A 153 -14.82 -5.39 -9.21
N VAL A 154 -13.56 -5.65 -8.86
CA VAL A 154 -12.78 -6.79 -9.39
C VAL A 154 -13.10 -8.08 -8.65
N SER A 155 -13.32 -8.00 -7.33
CA SER A 155 -13.65 -9.12 -6.46
C SER A 155 -14.37 -8.61 -5.21
N GLY A 156 -15.43 -9.30 -4.78
CA GLY A 156 -16.28 -8.93 -3.65
C GLY A 156 -15.96 -9.68 -2.36
N THR A 157 -16.68 -9.36 -1.27
CA THR A 157 -16.54 -9.97 0.07
C THR A 157 -17.30 -11.30 0.22
N SER A 158 -17.48 -12.08 -0.85
CA SER A 158 -18.25 -13.32 -0.82
C SER A 158 -17.70 -14.35 0.16
#